data_AF-A0A9Y2IN48-F1
#
_entry.id   AF-A0A9Y2IN48-F1
#
_cell.length_a   1.000
_cell.length_b   1.000
_cell.length_c   1.000
_cell.angle_alpha   90.00
_cell.angle_beta   90.00
_cell.angle_gamma   90.00
#
_symmetry.space_group_name_H-M   'P 1'
#
loop_
_entity.id
_entity.type
_entity.pdbx_description
1 polymer ?
#
loop_
_entity_poly.entity_id
_entity_poly.type
_entity_poly.pdbx_seq_one_letter_code
_entity_poly.pdbx_strand_id
1 'polypeptide(L)'
;MRRTAVACAALLVIGGCSASPERFSDARALADAAVAATNAGHSAKFTTDVAAGALVSHGQGEAVFGPGGTSLQMTTDYVGEPLELRLVAQTLYAKVPPSALDQVTGRKPWVKVSPDGSDPFSQVLGGSLAQLAEQNDPARTLEQVRTAGTLTAGDATTLDGTDAAHYRVDVDFAHLGAELPAGLPADAQPGDTKVPLDLWLDDDNRPLQLVLDLSPVLRGAGGQGSARITARYSAWGSPVTITAPAPDQVGTLVGG
;
A
#
# COMPACT_ATOMS: atom_id res chain seq x y z
N MET A 1 -65.32 -28.95 36.81
CA MET A 1 -64.91 -27.61 37.27
C MET A 1 -63.47 -27.39 36.80
N ARG A 2 -63.25 -26.30 36.06
CA ARG A 2 -61.97 -25.90 35.45
C ARG A 2 -60.94 -25.52 36.52
N ARG A 3 -59.66 -25.83 36.30
CA ARG A 3 -58.55 -24.84 36.26
C ARG A 3 -57.20 -25.51 35.97
N THR A 4 -56.71 -25.19 34.78
CA THR A 4 -55.32 -25.22 34.30
C THR A 4 -54.39 -24.40 35.16
N ALA A 5 -53.14 -24.84 35.32
CA ALA A 5 -52.00 -23.97 35.62
C ALA A 5 -50.73 -24.58 35.00
N VAL A 6 -50.37 -24.04 33.83
CA VAL A 6 -49.07 -24.19 33.18
C VAL A 6 -48.15 -23.14 33.80
N ALA A 7 -47.01 -23.53 34.33
CA ALA A 7 -45.98 -22.61 34.79
C ALA A 7 -44.84 -22.57 33.77
N CYS A 8 -44.85 -21.53 32.94
CA CYS A 8 -43.71 -21.09 32.14
C CYS A 8 -42.70 -20.38 33.04
N ALA A 9 -41.44 -20.77 32.97
CA ALA A 9 -40.33 -19.92 33.38
C ALA A 9 -39.22 -20.06 32.32
N ALA A 10 -39.34 -19.25 31.26
CA ALA A 10 -38.35 -19.15 30.21
C ALA A 10 -37.33 -18.06 30.56
N LEU A 11 -36.08 -18.53 30.62
CA LEU A 11 -34.78 -17.88 30.53
C LEU A 11 -34.74 -16.38 30.16
N LEU A 12 -34.07 -15.62 31.03
CA LEU A 12 -33.44 -14.34 30.74
C LEU A 12 -32.39 -14.52 29.63
N VAL A 13 -32.65 -13.98 28.44
CA VAL A 13 -31.60 -13.73 27.44
C VAL A 13 -31.07 -12.33 27.68
N ILE A 14 -29.89 -12.25 28.30
CA ILE A 14 -29.11 -11.01 28.35
C ILE A 14 -28.52 -10.85 26.94
N GLY A 15 -29.15 -10.01 26.13
CA GLY A 15 -28.57 -9.56 24.85
C GLY A 15 -27.36 -8.70 25.15
N GLY A 16 -26.19 -9.34 25.27
CA GLY A 16 -24.91 -8.65 25.23
C GLY A 16 -24.73 -8.07 23.83
N CYS A 17 -24.82 -6.75 23.71
CA CYS A 17 -24.17 -6.05 22.62
C CYS A 17 -22.69 -6.36 22.72
N SER A 18 -22.21 -7.37 21.99
CA SER A 18 -20.78 -7.57 21.74
C SER A 18 -20.32 -6.51 20.75
N ALA A 19 -20.33 -5.25 21.17
CA ALA A 19 -19.43 -4.27 20.59
C ALA A 19 -18.05 -4.67 21.13
N SER A 20 -17.32 -5.48 20.35
CA SER A 20 -15.90 -5.66 20.58
C SER A 20 -15.28 -4.26 20.62
N PRO A 21 -14.62 -3.85 21.72
CA PRO A 21 -14.06 -2.52 21.81
C PRO A 21 -13.05 -2.33 20.70
N GLU A 22 -13.05 -1.16 20.06
CA GLU A 22 -11.97 -0.69 19.19
C GLU A 22 -10.64 -1.02 19.87
N ARG A 23 -9.80 -1.87 19.24
CA ARG A 23 -8.54 -2.34 19.88
C ARG A 23 -7.56 -1.19 20.12
N PHE A 24 -7.71 -0.09 19.38
CA PHE A 24 -6.85 1.08 19.43
C PHE A 24 -7.69 2.35 19.63
N SER A 25 -7.19 3.25 20.47
CA SER A 25 -7.86 4.52 20.81
C SER A 25 -7.41 5.71 19.96
N ASP A 26 -6.33 5.56 19.17
CA ASP A 26 -5.78 6.60 18.32
C ASP A 26 -4.95 6.04 17.15
N ALA A 27 -4.72 6.88 16.15
CA ALA A 27 -4.02 6.50 14.92
C ALA A 27 -2.55 6.15 15.14
N ARG A 28 -1.91 6.74 16.17
CA ARG A 28 -0.51 6.46 16.48
C ARG A 28 -0.34 5.05 17.01
N ALA A 29 -1.16 4.67 18.00
CA ALA A 29 -1.16 3.32 18.58
C ALA A 29 -1.49 2.25 17.52
N LEU A 30 -2.46 2.53 16.65
CA LEU A 30 -2.81 1.68 15.51
C LEU A 30 -1.61 1.48 14.57
N ALA A 31 -0.96 2.57 14.16
CA ALA A 31 0.20 2.50 13.27
C ALA A 31 1.40 1.80 13.91
N ASP A 32 1.71 2.11 15.18
CA ASP A 32 2.82 1.48 15.91
C ASP A 32 2.61 -0.05 15.99
N ALA A 33 1.38 -0.50 16.25
CA ALA A 33 1.05 -1.92 16.29
C ALA A 33 1.16 -2.60 14.92
N ALA A 34 0.63 -1.97 13.86
CA ALA A 34 0.70 -2.50 12.51
C ALA A 34 2.16 -2.57 12.00
N VAL A 35 2.98 -1.55 12.27
CA VAL A 35 4.41 -1.54 11.92
C VAL A 35 5.17 -2.65 12.65
N ALA A 36 4.90 -2.83 13.95
CA ALA A 36 5.50 -3.92 14.72
C ALA A 36 5.13 -5.29 14.14
N ALA A 37 3.86 -5.48 13.78
CA ALA A 37 3.35 -6.71 13.19
C ALA A 37 3.93 -6.98 11.78
N THR A 38 4.03 -5.96 10.93
CA THR A 38 4.67 -6.06 9.61
C THR A 38 6.14 -6.48 9.73
N ASN A 39 6.89 -5.88 10.64
CA ASN A 39 8.30 -6.24 10.87
C ASN A 39 8.45 -7.65 11.45
N ALA A 40 7.58 -8.03 12.40
CA ALA A 40 7.56 -9.38 12.96
C ALA A 40 7.15 -10.44 11.93
N GLY A 41 6.33 -10.07 10.94
CA GLY A 41 5.94 -10.92 9.83
C GLY A 41 7.06 -11.22 8.84
N HIS A 42 8.15 -10.44 8.84
CA HIS A 42 9.36 -10.52 8.01
C HIS A 42 9.17 -10.43 6.49
N SER A 43 8.11 -10.99 5.93
CA SER A 43 7.83 -11.01 4.50
C SER A 43 6.33 -11.16 4.26
N ALA A 44 5.89 -10.75 3.07
CA ALA A 44 4.52 -10.97 2.60
C ALA A 44 4.50 -11.00 1.07
N LYS A 45 3.45 -11.63 0.54
CA LYS A 45 3.00 -11.37 -0.83
C LYS A 45 2.06 -10.19 -0.83
N PHE A 46 2.07 -9.40 -1.88
CA PHE A 46 1.15 -8.28 -2.03
C PHE A 46 0.61 -8.13 -3.45
N THR A 47 -0.55 -7.49 -3.55
CA THR A 47 -1.12 -6.97 -4.79
C THR A 47 -1.49 -5.51 -4.61
N THR A 48 -1.36 -4.71 -5.66
CA THR A 48 -1.65 -3.29 -5.63
C THR A 48 -2.51 -2.92 -6.83
N ASP A 49 -3.68 -2.34 -6.58
CA ASP A 49 -4.57 -1.80 -7.60
C ASP A 49 -4.58 -0.28 -7.49
N VAL A 50 -4.16 0.42 -8.54
CA VAL A 50 -4.22 1.87 -8.67
C VAL A 50 -5.29 2.20 -9.70
N ALA A 51 -6.26 3.03 -9.30
CA ALA A 51 -7.27 3.60 -10.19
C ALA A 51 -7.36 5.10 -9.92
N ALA A 52 -6.67 5.92 -10.70
CA ALA A 52 -6.59 7.37 -10.55
C ALA A 52 -6.89 8.08 -11.88
N GLY A 53 -8.12 8.58 -12.04
CA GLY A 53 -8.55 9.18 -13.30
C GLY A 53 -8.52 8.15 -14.44
N ALA A 54 -7.73 8.41 -15.48
CA ALA A 54 -7.53 7.48 -16.59
C ALA A 54 -6.41 6.44 -16.34
N LEU A 55 -5.61 6.62 -15.28
CA LEU A 55 -4.57 5.67 -14.93
C LEU A 55 -5.19 4.48 -14.20
N VAL A 56 -5.01 3.29 -14.76
CA VAL A 56 -5.29 2.02 -14.10
C VAL A 56 -4.00 1.22 -14.12
N SER A 57 -3.62 0.68 -12.96
CA SER A 57 -2.49 -0.23 -12.85
C SER A 57 -2.75 -1.30 -11.80
N HIS A 58 -2.35 -2.52 -12.12
CA HIS A 58 -2.28 -3.71 -11.30
C HIS A 58 -0.81 -4.11 -11.08
N GLY A 59 -0.44 -4.23 -9.82
CA GLY A 59 0.85 -4.72 -9.36
C GLY A 59 0.69 -5.99 -8.54
N GLN A 60 1.68 -6.87 -8.60
CA GLN A 60 1.80 -8.00 -7.68
C GLN A 60 3.27 -8.29 -7.39
N GLY A 61 3.56 -8.71 -6.17
CA GLY A 61 4.92 -8.89 -5.74
C GLY A 61 5.08 -9.56 -4.39
N GLU A 62 6.32 -9.54 -3.94
CA GLU A 62 6.75 -10.05 -2.65
C GLU A 62 7.64 -9.01 -2.00
N ALA A 63 7.49 -8.83 -0.70
CA ALA A 63 8.27 -7.89 0.10
C ALA A 63 8.93 -8.61 1.28
N VAL A 64 10.10 -8.12 1.67
CA VAL A 64 10.82 -8.48 2.88
C VAL A 64 10.99 -7.20 3.71
N PHE A 65 10.55 -7.27 4.96
CA PHE A 65 10.51 -6.16 5.91
C PHE A 65 11.61 -6.36 6.96
N GLY A 66 12.28 -5.27 7.33
CA GLY A 66 13.25 -5.32 8.40
C GLY A 66 13.81 -3.95 8.78
N PRO A 67 14.72 -3.90 9.77
CA PRO A 67 15.28 -2.65 10.28
C PRO A 67 16.03 -1.81 9.24
N GLY A 68 16.52 -2.45 8.17
CA GLY A 68 17.19 -1.78 7.05
C GLY A 68 16.24 -1.23 5.98
N GLY A 69 14.93 -1.27 6.23
CA GLY A 69 13.88 -0.89 5.29
C GLY A 69 13.33 -2.09 4.51
N THR A 70 12.43 -1.79 3.57
CA THR A 70 11.75 -2.78 2.74
C THR A 70 12.59 -3.13 1.52
N SER A 71 12.72 -4.43 1.25
CA SER A 71 13.13 -4.94 -0.07
C SER A 71 11.89 -5.51 -0.74
N LEU A 72 11.69 -5.26 -2.03
CA LEU A 72 10.54 -5.79 -2.76
C LEU A 72 10.94 -6.20 -4.17
N GLN A 73 10.22 -7.18 -4.70
CA GLN A 73 10.20 -7.53 -6.11
C GLN A 73 8.75 -7.52 -6.57
N MET A 74 8.46 -6.89 -7.69
CA MET A 74 7.10 -6.80 -8.20
C MET A 74 7.06 -6.73 -9.71
N THR A 75 5.91 -7.14 -10.24
CA THR A 75 5.51 -6.86 -11.62
C THR A 75 4.33 -5.90 -11.57
N THR A 76 4.36 -4.85 -12.40
CA THR A 76 3.28 -3.87 -12.54
C THR A 76 3.01 -3.62 -14.02
N ASP A 77 1.78 -3.38 -14.42
CA ASP A 77 1.36 -2.98 -15.76
C ASP A 77 1.43 -1.44 -15.94
N TYR A 78 2.59 -0.84 -15.65
CA TYR A 78 2.77 0.60 -15.79
C TYR A 78 2.76 1.01 -17.28
N VAL A 79 1.83 1.89 -17.68
CA VAL A 79 1.66 2.37 -19.07
C VAL A 79 1.29 1.23 -20.06
N GLY A 80 0.65 0.18 -19.56
CA GLY A 80 0.10 -0.90 -20.40
C GLY A 80 1.12 -1.97 -20.83
N GLU A 81 2.37 -1.89 -20.37
CA GLU A 81 3.36 -2.97 -20.51
C GLU A 81 3.78 -3.51 -19.13
N PRO A 82 4.00 -4.82 -18.99
CA PRO A 82 4.48 -5.39 -17.73
C PRO A 82 5.93 -4.97 -17.48
N LEU A 83 6.15 -4.32 -16.34
CA LEU A 83 7.44 -3.89 -15.84
C LEU A 83 7.80 -4.68 -14.58
N GLU A 84 8.97 -5.32 -14.57
CA GLU A 84 9.52 -5.98 -13.38
C GLU A 84 10.44 -5.00 -12.65
N LEU A 85 10.21 -4.82 -11.35
CA LEU A 85 10.93 -3.91 -10.47
C LEU A 85 11.51 -4.68 -9.28
N ARG A 86 12.69 -4.24 -8.84
CA ARG A 86 13.31 -4.72 -7.59
C ARG A 86 13.84 -3.56 -6.79
N LEU A 87 13.38 -3.40 -5.55
CA LEU A 87 13.99 -2.53 -4.57
C LEU A 87 14.84 -3.39 -3.63
N VAL A 88 16.15 -3.14 -3.60
CA VAL A 88 17.07 -3.85 -2.72
C VAL A 88 18.06 -2.84 -2.15
N ALA A 89 18.16 -2.78 -0.82
CA ALA A 89 19.04 -1.83 -0.12
C ALA A 89 18.86 -0.39 -0.64
N GLN A 90 17.61 0.06 -0.74
CA GLN A 90 17.20 1.38 -1.25
C GLN A 90 17.59 1.66 -2.71
N THR A 91 18.12 0.67 -3.44
CA THR A 91 18.40 0.79 -4.87
C THR A 91 17.27 0.16 -5.66
N LEU A 92 16.64 0.96 -6.51
CA LEU A 92 15.59 0.49 -7.42
C LEU A 92 16.23 0.02 -8.74
N TYR A 93 15.82 -1.15 -9.19
CA TYR A 93 16.20 -1.75 -10.46
C TYR A 93 14.95 -1.98 -11.29
N ALA A 94 15.02 -1.64 -12.57
CA ALA A 94 13.96 -1.92 -13.53
C ALA A 94 14.48 -2.88 -14.59
N LYS A 95 13.66 -3.88 -14.92
CA LYS A 95 13.94 -4.79 -16.01
C LYS A 95 13.61 -4.12 -17.32
N VAL A 96 14.54 -4.19 -18.26
CA VAL A 96 14.45 -3.52 -19.55
C VAL A 96 13.51 -4.32 -20.45
N PRO A 97 12.45 -3.71 -21.00
CA PRO A 97 11.59 -4.37 -21.99
C PRO A 97 12.41 -4.81 -23.22
N PRO A 98 12.06 -5.93 -23.88
CA PRO A 98 12.79 -6.40 -25.06
C PRO A 98 12.91 -5.35 -26.17
N SER A 99 11.89 -4.51 -26.34
CA SER A 99 11.83 -3.38 -27.29
C SER A 99 12.84 -2.27 -26.99
N ALA A 100 13.33 -2.17 -25.75
CA ALA A 100 14.22 -1.13 -25.27
C ALA A 100 15.67 -1.60 -25.05
N LEU A 101 15.98 -2.89 -25.28
CA LEU A 101 17.33 -3.44 -25.03
C LEU A 101 18.43 -2.76 -25.84
N ASP A 102 18.13 -2.29 -27.05
CA ASP A 102 19.10 -1.57 -27.89
C ASP A 102 19.48 -0.20 -27.32
N GLN A 103 18.68 0.33 -26.41
CA GLN A 103 18.91 1.59 -25.72
C GLN A 103 19.72 1.41 -24.42
N VAL A 104 20.22 0.19 -24.14
CA VAL A 104 21.00 -0.10 -22.94
C VAL A 104 22.40 -0.58 -23.33
N THR A 105 23.43 -0.03 -22.67
CA THR A 105 24.82 -0.40 -22.89
C THR A 105 25.00 -1.90 -22.74
N GLY A 106 25.51 -2.57 -23.77
CA GLY A 106 25.70 -4.02 -23.74
C GLY A 106 24.40 -4.82 -23.71
N ARG A 107 23.26 -4.22 -24.08
CA ARG A 107 21.93 -4.85 -24.13
C ARG A 107 21.57 -5.57 -22.82
N LYS A 108 21.94 -4.96 -21.71
CA LYS A 108 21.78 -5.56 -20.39
C LYS A 108 20.30 -5.58 -19.97
N PRO A 109 19.85 -6.65 -19.31
CA PRO A 109 18.43 -6.83 -18.98
C PRO A 109 17.94 -5.95 -17.83
N TRP A 110 18.83 -5.31 -17.07
CA TRP A 110 18.47 -4.44 -15.95
C TRP A 110 19.13 -3.09 -16.07
N VAL A 111 18.46 -2.07 -15.57
CA VAL A 111 19.02 -0.74 -15.32
C VAL A 111 18.78 -0.36 -13.86
N LYS A 112 19.70 0.42 -13.30
CA LYS A 112 19.45 1.11 -12.02
C LYS A 112 18.56 2.32 -12.28
N VAL A 113 17.55 2.50 -11.44
CA VAL A 113 16.67 3.65 -11.46
C VAL A 113 17.17 4.62 -10.41
N SER A 114 17.50 5.85 -10.82
CA SER A 114 17.88 6.90 -9.90
C SER A 114 16.84 8.02 -9.96
N PRO A 115 16.21 8.41 -8.84
CA PRO A 115 15.25 9.52 -8.84
C PRO A 115 15.90 10.83 -9.33
N ASP A 116 17.20 11.02 -9.03
CA ASP A 116 17.99 12.18 -9.47
C ASP A 116 18.92 11.86 -10.65
N GLY A 117 18.67 10.77 -11.38
CA GLY A 117 19.52 10.35 -12.49
C GLY A 117 19.43 11.32 -13.66
N SER A 118 20.59 11.64 -14.26
CA SER A 118 20.65 12.50 -15.44
C SER A 118 20.39 11.76 -16.75
N ASP A 119 20.20 10.44 -16.73
CA ASP A 119 19.92 9.66 -17.93
C ASP A 119 18.44 9.75 -18.34
N PRO A 120 18.11 9.60 -19.64
CA PRO A 120 16.75 9.79 -20.15
C PRO A 120 15.67 8.91 -19.47
N PHE A 121 16.00 7.73 -18.96
CA PHE A 121 15.05 6.84 -18.29
C PHE A 121 14.78 7.33 -16.88
N SER A 122 15.82 7.70 -16.14
CA SER A 122 15.68 8.34 -14.83
C SER A 122 14.89 9.65 -14.92
N GLN A 123 15.10 10.45 -15.97
CA GLN A 123 14.35 11.70 -16.18
C GLN A 123 12.87 11.47 -16.51
N VAL A 124 12.53 10.39 -17.23
CA VAL A 124 11.15 10.12 -17.67
C VAL A 124 10.38 9.29 -16.65
N LEU A 125 11.03 8.32 -16.01
CA LEU A 125 10.39 7.30 -15.17
C LEU A 125 10.97 7.22 -13.75
N GLY A 126 12.15 7.81 -13.48
CA GLY A 126 12.87 7.65 -12.23
C GLY A 126 12.05 8.07 -11.00
N GLY A 127 11.46 9.27 -11.04
CA GLY A 127 10.57 9.76 -9.99
C GLY A 127 9.34 8.88 -9.81
N SER A 128 8.62 8.55 -10.89
CA SER A 128 7.41 7.72 -10.82
C SER A 128 7.67 6.30 -10.32
N LEU A 129 8.81 5.70 -10.66
CA LEU A 129 9.18 4.36 -10.22
C LEU A 129 9.66 4.35 -8.76
N ALA A 130 10.41 5.37 -8.34
CA ALA A 130 10.77 5.55 -6.93
C ALA A 130 9.50 5.70 -6.08
N GLN A 131 8.58 6.55 -6.52
CA GLN A 131 7.30 6.75 -5.89
C GLN A 131 6.47 5.46 -5.82
N LEU A 132 6.44 4.67 -6.90
CA LEU A 132 5.76 3.39 -6.89
C LEU A 132 6.36 2.44 -5.85
N ALA A 133 7.69 2.38 -5.74
CA ALA A 133 8.34 1.57 -4.73
C ALA A 133 8.00 2.04 -3.30
N GLU A 134 7.94 3.35 -3.07
CA GLU A 134 7.52 3.94 -1.78
C GLU A 134 6.06 3.65 -1.43
N GLN A 135 5.16 3.71 -2.40
CA GLN A 135 3.73 3.42 -2.21
C GLN A 135 3.45 1.95 -1.88
N ASN A 136 4.32 1.05 -2.34
CA ASN A 136 4.23 -0.39 -2.05
C ASN A 136 4.94 -0.76 -0.74
N ASP A 137 5.49 0.21 0.01
CA ASP A 137 6.02 0.00 1.35
C ASP A 137 4.93 0.26 2.41
N PRO A 138 4.34 -0.79 3.02
CA PRO A 138 3.33 -0.61 4.07
C PRO A 138 3.87 0.17 5.27
N ALA A 139 5.17 0.08 5.58
CA ALA A 139 5.75 0.82 6.71
C ALA A 139 5.67 2.33 6.50
N ARG A 140 5.81 2.80 5.25
CA ARG A 140 5.73 4.23 4.92
C ARG A 140 4.30 4.77 5.06
N THR A 141 3.32 4.05 4.54
CA THR A 141 1.90 4.43 4.69
C THR A 141 1.50 4.46 6.17
N LEU A 142 1.94 3.48 6.96
CA LEU A 142 1.68 3.45 8.40
C LEU A 142 2.41 4.58 9.15
N GLU A 143 3.59 4.99 8.71
CA GLU A 143 4.28 6.16 9.27
C GLU A 143 3.50 7.46 9.03
N GLN A 144 2.84 7.60 7.88
CA GLN A 144 1.94 8.72 7.61
C GLN A 144 0.71 8.70 8.52
N VAL A 145 0.10 7.52 8.72
CA VAL A 145 -0.99 7.34 9.70
C VAL A 145 -0.53 7.72 11.11
N ARG A 146 0.68 7.32 11.50
CA ARG A 146 1.26 7.58 12.83
C ARG A 146 1.44 9.07 13.11
N THR A 147 1.82 9.85 12.09
CA THR A 147 2.25 11.25 12.24
C THR A 147 1.17 12.25 11.88
N ALA A 148 0.27 11.88 10.96
CA ALA A 148 -0.71 12.76 10.36
C ALA A 148 -2.11 12.15 10.25
N GLY A 149 -2.32 10.98 10.85
CA GLY A 149 -3.61 10.30 10.86
C GLY A 149 -4.48 10.71 12.06
N THR A 150 -5.78 10.78 11.80
CA THR A 150 -6.82 10.84 12.83
C THR A 150 -7.68 9.59 12.72
N LEU A 151 -7.70 8.75 13.75
CA LEU A 151 -8.56 7.57 13.80
C LEU A 151 -10.02 8.03 13.95
N THR A 152 -10.88 7.65 13.02
CA THR A 152 -12.29 8.07 13.00
C THR A 152 -13.26 6.93 13.30
N ALA A 153 -12.86 5.69 13.06
CA ALA A 153 -13.63 4.49 13.41
C ALA A 153 -12.74 3.25 13.46
N GLY A 154 -13.18 2.26 14.23
CA GLY A 154 -12.70 0.90 14.22
C GLY A 154 -13.82 -0.09 14.54
N ASP A 155 -13.88 -1.20 13.82
CA ASP A 155 -14.86 -2.26 14.04
C ASP A 155 -14.30 -3.64 13.68
N ALA A 156 -14.96 -4.67 14.21
CA ALA A 156 -14.69 -6.06 13.83
C ALA A 156 -15.55 -6.42 12.62
N THR A 157 -14.92 -6.99 11.59
CA THR A 157 -15.56 -7.33 10.32
C THR A 157 -14.98 -8.64 9.76
N THR A 158 -15.48 -9.04 8.59
CA THR A 158 -14.84 -10.09 7.78
C THR A 158 -14.39 -9.51 6.45
N LEU A 159 -13.15 -9.81 6.06
CA LEU A 159 -12.56 -9.48 4.77
C LEU A 159 -12.31 -10.78 4.00
N ASP A 160 -13.01 -10.97 2.88
CA ASP A 160 -12.90 -12.17 2.04
C ASP A 160 -13.05 -13.49 2.83
N GLY A 161 -13.93 -13.49 3.85
CA GLY A 161 -14.18 -14.64 4.72
C GLY A 161 -13.16 -14.85 5.85
N THR A 162 -12.20 -13.95 6.01
CA THR A 162 -11.24 -13.92 7.13
C THR A 162 -11.67 -12.88 8.15
N ASP A 163 -11.63 -13.21 9.44
CA ASP A 163 -11.89 -12.24 10.50
C ASP A 163 -10.84 -11.11 10.46
N ALA A 164 -11.30 -9.87 10.55
CA ALA A 164 -10.46 -8.69 10.46
C ALA A 164 -10.94 -7.58 11.40
N ALA A 165 -10.02 -6.75 11.87
CA ALA A 165 -10.36 -5.43 12.40
C ALA A 165 -10.22 -4.39 11.29
N HIS A 166 -11.28 -3.63 11.03
CA HIS A 166 -11.31 -2.55 10.05
C HIS A 166 -11.21 -1.21 10.78
N TYR A 167 -10.26 -0.39 10.38
CA TYR A 167 -10.07 0.97 10.87
C TYR A 167 -10.22 1.97 9.74
N ARG A 168 -10.84 3.11 10.04
CA ARG A 168 -10.87 4.28 9.16
C ARG A 168 -10.03 5.39 9.78
N VAL A 169 -9.09 5.89 9.00
CA VAL A 169 -8.19 6.98 9.37
C VAL A 169 -8.33 8.10 8.35
N ASP A 170 -8.48 9.33 8.81
CA ASP A 170 -8.31 10.50 7.98
C ASP A 170 -6.85 10.95 8.04
N VAL A 171 -6.14 10.93 6.90
CA VAL A 171 -4.74 11.36 6.82
C VAL A 171 -4.66 12.76 6.22
N ASP A 172 -3.88 13.64 6.83
CA ASP A 172 -3.74 15.01 6.37
C ASP A 172 -2.96 15.06 5.06
N PHE A 173 -3.59 15.57 4.00
CA PHE A 173 -3.00 15.55 2.66
C PHE A 173 -1.67 16.32 2.62
N ALA A 174 -1.57 17.42 3.37
CA ALA A 174 -0.33 18.20 3.49
C ALA A 174 0.86 17.42 4.05
N HIS A 175 0.61 16.29 4.72
CA HIS A 175 1.62 15.43 5.30
C HIS A 175 1.88 14.15 4.48
N LEU A 176 1.11 13.89 3.42
CA LEU A 176 1.38 12.78 2.50
C LEU A 176 2.61 13.03 1.61
N GLY A 177 3.16 14.25 1.63
CA GLY A 177 4.31 14.67 0.83
C GLY A 177 3.91 15.36 -0.47
N ALA A 178 4.89 15.93 -1.17
CA ALA A 178 4.66 16.75 -2.37
C ALA A 178 4.48 15.92 -3.66
N GLU A 179 4.73 14.62 -3.65
CA GLU A 179 4.68 13.79 -4.85
C GLU A 179 3.42 12.94 -4.87
N LEU A 180 2.39 13.54 -5.49
CA LEU A 180 1.11 12.90 -5.76
C LEU A 180 1.26 11.68 -6.63
N PRO A 181 0.51 10.57 -6.36
CA PRO A 181 0.46 9.43 -7.26
C PRO A 181 0.26 9.86 -8.71
N ALA A 182 0.98 9.21 -9.62
CA ALA A 182 0.76 9.38 -11.05
C ALA A 182 -0.76 9.29 -11.36
N GLY A 183 -1.26 10.19 -12.21
CA GLY A 183 -2.69 10.28 -12.53
C GLY A 183 -3.49 11.31 -11.71
N LEU A 184 -2.91 11.91 -10.67
CA LEU A 184 -3.46 13.12 -10.05
C LEU A 184 -2.92 14.40 -10.73
N PRO A 185 -3.67 15.52 -10.70
CA PRO A 185 -3.21 16.79 -11.27
C PRO A 185 -1.93 17.28 -10.57
N ALA A 186 -0.91 17.68 -11.34
CA ALA A 186 0.37 18.16 -10.80
C ALA A 186 0.25 19.47 -10.01
N ASP A 187 -0.84 20.21 -10.20
CA ASP A 187 -1.18 21.45 -9.50
C ASP A 187 -2.08 21.24 -8.28
N ALA A 188 -2.46 20.00 -7.96
CA ALA A 188 -3.27 19.71 -6.78
C ALA A 188 -2.49 20.09 -5.51
N GLN A 189 -2.93 21.17 -4.86
CA GLN A 189 -2.24 21.74 -3.72
C GLN A 189 -2.58 20.96 -2.43
N PRO A 190 -1.58 20.70 -1.56
CA PRO A 190 -1.80 20.24 -0.21
C PRO A 190 -2.51 21.31 0.62
N GLY A 191 -3.84 21.39 0.48
CA GLY A 191 -4.69 22.17 1.39
C GLY A 191 -5.07 21.36 2.63
N ASP A 192 -6.08 21.83 3.36
CA ASP A 192 -6.67 21.15 4.54
C ASP A 192 -7.48 19.87 4.17
N THR A 193 -7.20 19.29 2.99
CA THR A 193 -7.90 18.10 2.52
C THR A 193 -7.49 16.91 3.37
N LYS A 194 -8.48 16.18 3.88
CA LYS A 194 -8.28 14.89 4.53
C LYS A 194 -8.43 13.78 3.48
N VAL A 195 -7.52 12.82 3.50
CA VAL A 195 -7.50 11.65 2.63
C VAL A 195 -7.94 10.44 3.47
N PRO A 196 -9.12 9.86 3.19
CA PRO A 196 -9.55 8.66 3.87
C PRO A 196 -8.63 7.48 3.56
N LEU A 197 -8.20 6.79 4.61
CA LEU A 197 -7.49 5.53 4.57
C LEU A 197 -8.29 4.49 5.34
N ASP A 198 -8.67 3.41 4.68
CA ASP A 198 -9.22 2.23 5.32
C ASP A 198 -8.11 1.17 5.49
N LEU A 199 -7.96 0.64 6.69
CA LEU A 199 -6.95 -0.36 7.06
C LEU A 199 -7.63 -1.58 7.67
N TRP A 200 -7.40 -2.75 7.08
CA TRP A 200 -7.84 -4.03 7.63
C TRP A 200 -6.64 -4.77 8.20
N LEU A 201 -6.76 -5.21 9.43
CA LEU A 201 -5.74 -5.96 10.16
C LEU A 201 -6.25 -7.35 10.56
N ASP A 202 -5.37 -8.34 10.55
CA ASP A 202 -5.64 -9.65 11.15
C ASP A 202 -5.53 -9.61 12.69
N ASP A 203 -5.69 -10.77 13.33
CA ASP A 203 -5.60 -10.89 14.79
C ASP A 203 -4.18 -10.64 15.34
N ASP A 204 -3.15 -10.82 14.50
CA ASP A 204 -1.76 -10.48 14.83
C ASP A 204 -1.43 -9.01 14.53
N ASN A 205 -2.44 -8.21 14.16
CA ASN A 205 -2.34 -6.82 13.70
C ASN A 205 -1.54 -6.62 12.41
N ARG A 206 -1.33 -7.68 11.61
CA ARG A 206 -0.69 -7.56 10.30
C ARG A 206 -1.70 -6.99 9.29
N PRO A 207 -1.25 -6.09 8.40
CA PRO A 207 -2.11 -5.62 7.32
C PRO A 207 -2.63 -6.77 6.46
N LEU A 208 -3.94 -6.77 6.21
CA LEU A 208 -4.60 -7.58 5.20
C LEU A 208 -4.91 -6.75 3.95
N GLN A 209 -5.38 -5.52 4.15
CA GLN A 209 -5.69 -4.58 3.08
C GLN A 209 -5.52 -3.13 3.55
N LEU A 210 -5.07 -2.27 2.64
CA LEU A 210 -5.09 -0.82 2.76
C LEU A 210 -5.82 -0.25 1.56
N VAL A 211 -6.71 0.72 1.78
CA VAL A 211 -7.36 1.49 0.72
C VAL A 211 -7.16 2.97 1.00
N LEU A 212 -6.40 3.65 0.14
CA LEU A 212 -6.23 5.10 0.18
C LEU A 212 -7.16 5.75 -0.85
N ASP A 213 -8.09 6.59 -0.41
CA ASP A 213 -9.04 7.28 -1.28
C ASP A 213 -8.61 8.73 -1.52
N LEU A 214 -7.96 8.95 -2.66
CA LEU A 214 -7.47 10.25 -3.12
C LEU A 214 -8.54 11.04 -3.92
N SER A 215 -9.76 10.52 -4.03
CA SER A 215 -10.85 11.22 -4.72
C SER A 215 -11.14 12.61 -4.15
N PRO A 216 -11.04 12.88 -2.82
CA PRO A 216 -11.14 14.24 -2.29
C PRO A 216 -10.10 15.20 -2.88
N VAL A 217 -8.86 14.74 -3.04
CA VAL A 217 -7.76 15.53 -3.63
C VAL A 217 -8.05 15.81 -5.10
N LEU A 218 -8.44 14.79 -5.86
CA LEU A 218 -8.79 14.93 -7.28
C LEU A 218 -9.91 15.96 -7.48
N ARG A 219 -10.98 15.89 -6.66
CA ARG A 219 -12.10 16.84 -6.72
C ARG A 219 -11.68 18.26 -6.32
N GLY A 220 -10.85 18.39 -5.29
CA GLY A 220 -10.31 19.68 -4.84
C GLY A 220 -9.53 20.42 -5.92
N ALA A 221 -8.86 19.66 -6.80
CA ALA A 221 -8.14 20.18 -7.97
C ALA A 221 -9.03 20.38 -9.21
N GLY A 222 -10.36 20.26 -9.10
CA GLY A 222 -11.29 20.41 -10.23
C GLY A 222 -11.35 19.19 -11.17
N GLY A 223 -10.69 18.09 -10.81
CA GLY A 223 -10.78 16.82 -11.53
C GLY A 223 -12.13 16.12 -11.30
N GLN A 224 -12.52 15.28 -12.26
CA GLN A 224 -13.70 14.41 -12.17
C GLN A 224 -13.29 12.94 -12.02
N GLY A 225 -14.17 12.13 -11.43
CA GLY A 225 -13.94 10.69 -11.25
C GLY A 225 -13.48 10.31 -9.83
N SER A 226 -12.86 9.14 -9.73
CA SER A 226 -12.31 8.58 -8.48
C SER A 226 -10.80 8.40 -8.57
N ALA A 227 -10.13 8.53 -7.44
CA ALA A 227 -8.74 8.17 -7.28
C ALA A 227 -8.59 7.27 -6.05
N ARG A 228 -8.17 6.03 -6.26
CA ARG A 228 -8.04 5.02 -5.20
C ARG A 228 -6.81 4.15 -5.42
N ILE A 229 -6.10 3.87 -4.34
CA ILE A 229 -5.01 2.89 -4.29
C ILE A 229 -5.44 1.81 -3.30
N THR A 230 -5.41 0.55 -3.72
CA THR A 230 -5.72 -0.61 -2.86
C THR A 230 -4.51 -1.52 -2.82
N ALA A 231 -3.94 -1.75 -1.65
CA ALA A 231 -2.89 -2.74 -1.43
C ALA A 231 -3.45 -3.89 -0.59
N ARG A 232 -3.21 -5.14 -0.99
CA ARG A 232 -3.60 -6.34 -0.23
C ARG A 232 -2.37 -7.16 0.09
N TYR A 233 -2.34 -7.74 1.27
CA TYR A 233 -1.20 -8.51 1.78
C TYR A 233 -1.67 -9.91 2.17
N SER A 234 -0.82 -10.89 1.89
CA SER A 234 -1.09 -12.29 2.16
C SER A 234 0.20 -13.06 2.37
N ALA A 235 0.07 -14.32 2.80
CA ALA A 235 1.19 -15.25 2.92
C ALA A 235 2.35 -14.69 3.79
N TRP A 236 2.01 -14.00 4.88
CA TRP A 236 2.96 -13.47 5.85
C TRP A 236 3.91 -14.56 6.36
N GLY A 237 5.20 -14.23 6.51
CA GLY A 237 6.23 -15.15 7.01
C GLY A 237 6.71 -16.20 5.99
N SER A 238 6.28 -16.12 4.72
CA SER A 238 6.76 -17.02 3.67
C SER A 238 8.25 -16.80 3.38
N PRO A 239 9.05 -17.86 3.12
CA PRO A 239 10.46 -17.68 2.79
C PRO A 239 10.60 -16.98 1.43
N VAL A 240 10.99 -15.71 1.47
CA VAL A 240 11.23 -14.86 0.31
C VAL A 240 12.69 -14.38 0.36
N THR A 241 13.38 -14.41 -0.78
CA THR A 241 14.73 -13.86 -0.92
C THR A 241 14.75 -12.93 -2.10
N ILE A 242 15.05 -11.66 -1.85
CA ILE A 242 15.09 -10.61 -2.86
C ILE A 242 16.52 -10.12 -2.97
N THR A 243 17.12 -10.34 -4.13
CA THR A 243 18.51 -9.96 -4.41
C THR A 243 18.57 -8.97 -5.56
N ALA A 244 19.54 -8.06 -5.48
CA ALA A 244 19.85 -7.18 -6.60
C ALA A 244 20.19 -8.03 -7.84
N PRO A 245 19.91 -7.53 -9.06
CA PRO A 245 20.45 -8.12 -10.28
C PRO A 245 21.97 -8.24 -10.21
N ALA A 246 22.53 -9.26 -10.87
CA ALA A 246 23.98 -9.42 -10.89
C ALA A 246 24.64 -8.19 -11.55
N PRO A 247 25.81 -7.71 -11.07
CA PRO A 247 26.42 -6.47 -11.58
C PRO A 247 26.67 -6.49 -13.09
N ASP A 248 26.97 -7.65 -13.67
CA ASP A 248 27.18 -7.86 -15.10
C ASP A 248 25.86 -7.92 -15.91
N GLN A 249 24.70 -7.95 -15.25
CA GLN A 249 23.37 -7.85 -15.84
C GLN A 249 22.79 -6.43 -15.78
N VAL A 250 23.49 -5.48 -15.16
CA VAL A 250 23.07 -4.10 -15.03
C VAL A 250 23.81 -3.25 -16.05
N GLY A 251 23.06 -2.57 -16.91
CA GLY A 251 23.58 -1.58 -17.85
C GLY A 251 23.22 -0.16 -17.46
N THR A 252 23.72 0.78 -18.25
CA THR A 252 23.25 2.17 -18.27
C THR A 252 22.51 2.40 -19.58
N LEU A 253 21.61 3.37 -19.65
CA LEU A 253 21.06 3.75 -20.95
C LEU A 253 22.13 4.34 -21.86
N VAL A 254 21.94 4.17 -23.17
CA VAL A 254 22.73 4.79 -24.24
C VAL A 254 22.02 6.07 -24.65
N GLY A 255 22.62 7.24 -24.39
CA GLY A 255 22.00 8.55 -24.67
C GLY A 255 22.17 9.62 -23.58
N GLY A 256 23.05 9.38 -22.60
CA GLY A 256 23.63 10.42 -21.75
C GLY A 256 24.94 10.94 -22.33
#